data_AF-A0AAD9W120-F1
#
_entry.id   AF-A0AAD9W120-F1
#
_cell.length_a   1.000
_cell.length_b   1.000
_cell.length_c   1.000
_cell.angle_alpha   90.00
_cell.angle_beta   90.00
_cell.angle_gamma   90.00
#
_symmetry.space_group_name_H-M   'P 1'
#
loop_
_entity.id
_entity.type
_entity.pdbx_description
1 polymer ?
#
loop_
_entity_poly.entity_id
_entity_poly.type
_entity_poly.pdbx_seq_one_letter_code
_entity_poly.pdbx_strand_id
1 'polypeptide(L)'
;MHFSPATLLVALPALTSALVPRWHQSGSFQVDVSKIVSTTNIPTNELIKSGAKQIYVDVTSPNTIDAVAYINPDSSVVFDVTGHSPSDAEDIAVAVQGQQPLVYSYADYYLKNSSGISRAGSALMYNGLVIFSLANEGEALIHLVP
;
A
#
# COMPACT_ATOMS: atom_id res chain seq x y z
N MET A 1 -46.31 -22.80 53.40
CA MET A 1 -46.24 -21.43 52.86
C MET A 1 -45.10 -21.37 51.85
N HIS A 2 -45.47 -21.09 50.60
CA HIS A 2 -44.69 -20.63 49.44
C HIS A 2 -43.16 -20.79 49.43
N PHE A 3 -42.69 -21.72 48.59
CA PHE A 3 -41.36 -21.67 47.98
C PHE A 3 -41.43 -20.82 46.71
N SER A 4 -40.58 -19.80 46.60
CA SER A 4 -40.32 -19.07 45.35
C SER A 4 -38.86 -19.30 44.96
N PRO A 5 -38.56 -19.95 43.81
CA PRO A 5 -37.23 -19.89 43.23
C PRO A 5 -37.12 -18.61 42.39
N ALA A 6 -36.27 -17.68 42.80
CA ALA A 6 -35.86 -16.56 41.96
C ALA A 6 -34.81 -17.07 40.97
N THR A 7 -35.22 -17.27 39.72
CA THR A 7 -34.32 -17.58 38.60
C THR A 7 -33.48 -16.34 38.30
N LEU A 8 -32.22 -16.33 38.74
CA LEU A 8 -31.26 -15.28 38.38
C LEU A 8 -30.65 -15.63 37.02
N LEU A 9 -31.25 -15.11 35.94
CA LEU A 9 -30.67 -15.15 34.60
C LEU A 9 -29.54 -14.11 34.53
N VAL A 10 -28.31 -14.52 34.81
CA VAL A 10 -27.14 -13.65 34.59
C VAL A 10 -26.88 -13.62 33.09
N ALA A 11 -27.33 -12.55 32.44
CA ALA A 11 -26.93 -12.24 31.08
C ALA A 11 -25.43 -11.94 31.06
N LEU A 12 -24.64 -12.76 30.37
CA LEU A 12 -23.26 -12.42 30.04
C LEU A 12 -23.29 -11.14 29.17
N PRO A 13 -22.45 -10.13 29.43
CA PRO A 13 -22.19 -9.12 28.41
C PRO A 13 -21.48 -9.81 27.26
N ALA A 14 -22.15 -9.90 26.11
CA ALA A 14 -21.50 -10.26 24.87
C ALA A 14 -20.41 -9.22 24.61
N LEU A 15 -19.15 -9.61 24.77
CA LEU A 15 -18.02 -8.94 24.14
C LEU A 15 -18.22 -9.07 22.63
N THR A 16 -18.98 -8.15 22.03
CA THR A 16 -18.99 -7.98 20.57
C THR A 16 -17.70 -7.26 20.20
N SER A 17 -16.64 -8.03 20.01
CA SER A 17 -15.50 -7.63 19.20
C SER A 17 -16.01 -7.27 17.80
N ALA A 18 -16.10 -5.99 17.50
CA ALA A 18 -16.19 -5.51 16.13
C ALA A 18 -15.03 -4.53 15.90
N LEU A 19 -13.80 -5.05 15.95
CA LEU A 19 -12.71 -4.49 15.16
C LEU A 19 -13.05 -4.78 13.70
N VAL A 20 -13.91 -3.95 13.12
CA VAL A 20 -14.02 -3.86 11.67
C VAL A 20 -12.79 -3.08 11.23
N PRO A 21 -11.82 -3.67 10.52
CA PRO A 21 -10.84 -2.85 9.84
C PRO A 21 -11.64 -2.09 8.77
N ARG A 22 -11.88 -0.80 9.04
CA ARG A 22 -12.55 0.10 8.11
C ARG A 22 -11.53 0.46 7.04
N TRP A 23 -11.37 -0.43 6.08
CA TRP A 23 -10.73 -0.12 4.82
C TRP A 23 -11.80 0.54 3.95
N HIS A 24 -11.75 1.86 3.77
CA HIS A 24 -12.51 2.48 2.69
C HIS A 24 -11.65 2.59 1.42
N GLN A 25 -12.31 2.34 0.30
CA GLN A 25 -11.85 2.53 -1.07
C GLN A 25 -10.44 1.98 -1.36
N SER A 26 -10.41 0.73 -1.82
CA SER A 26 -9.19 0.10 -2.33
C SER A 26 -8.74 0.78 -3.63
N GLY A 27 -7.54 1.37 -3.61
CA GLY A 27 -6.83 1.75 -4.81
C GLY A 27 -5.90 0.62 -5.26
N SER A 28 -5.83 0.36 -6.56
CA SER A 28 -4.81 -0.53 -7.13
C SER A 28 -4.08 0.14 -8.26
N PHE A 29 -2.81 -0.21 -8.41
CA PHE A 29 -2.05 0.14 -9.59
C PHE A 29 -1.19 -1.01 -10.09
N GLN A 30 -0.95 -0.98 -11.40
CA GLN A 30 -0.08 -1.92 -12.09
C GLN A 30 0.98 -1.15 -12.84
N VAL A 31 2.16 -1.75 -12.96
CA VAL A 31 3.26 -1.15 -13.71
C VAL A 31 3.46 -1.83 -15.05
N ASP A 32 3.64 -1.05 -16.11
CA ASP A 32 4.08 -1.58 -17.40
C ASP A 32 5.56 -1.25 -17.60
N VAL A 33 6.42 -2.20 -17.24
CA VAL A 33 7.89 -2.08 -17.34
C VAL A 33 8.39 -2.02 -18.79
N SER A 34 7.54 -2.37 -19.77
CA SER A 34 7.89 -2.27 -21.19
C SER A 34 7.72 -0.84 -21.74
N LYS A 35 6.97 0.00 -21.03
CA LYS A 35 6.59 1.35 -21.48
C LYS A 35 7.32 2.43 -20.68
N ILE A 36 8.44 2.90 -21.23
CA ILE A 36 9.24 4.00 -20.68
C ILE A 36 8.53 5.33 -20.96
N VAL A 37 8.29 6.11 -19.90
CA VAL A 37 7.67 7.44 -19.97
C VAL A 37 8.72 8.54 -20.03
N SER A 38 9.78 8.43 -19.24
CA SER A 38 10.87 9.40 -19.22
C SER A 38 12.19 8.76 -18.81
N THR A 39 13.29 9.33 -19.31
CA THR A 39 14.67 9.01 -18.89
C THR A 39 15.43 10.24 -18.41
N THR A 40 14.78 11.39 -18.30
CA THR A 40 15.39 12.66 -17.87
C THR A 40 14.70 13.17 -16.62
N ASN A 41 15.46 13.90 -15.78
CA ASN A 41 14.98 14.48 -14.52
C ASN A 41 14.36 13.46 -13.57
N ILE A 42 14.89 12.23 -13.55
CA ILE A 42 14.47 11.19 -12.63
C ILE A 42 15.01 11.54 -11.24
N PRO A 43 14.15 11.63 -10.20
CA PRO A 43 14.62 11.88 -8.85
C PRO A 43 15.56 10.76 -8.40
N THR A 44 16.59 11.09 -7.65
CA THR A 44 17.52 10.10 -7.10
C THR A 44 17.48 10.16 -5.58
N ASN A 45 17.49 8.98 -4.96
CA ASN A 45 17.56 8.81 -3.51
C ASN A 45 18.15 7.42 -3.21
N GLU A 46 18.04 6.96 -1.96
CA GLU A 46 18.58 5.66 -1.54
C GLU A 46 17.94 4.45 -2.27
N LEU A 47 16.73 4.61 -2.79
CA LEU A 47 15.96 3.57 -3.49
C LEU A 47 15.95 3.77 -5.01
N ILE A 48 15.86 5.01 -5.49
CA ILE A 48 15.87 5.35 -6.92
C ILE A 48 17.30 5.66 -7.35
N LYS A 49 17.90 4.70 -8.05
CA LYS A 49 19.32 4.69 -8.40
C LYS A 49 19.60 5.55 -9.63
N SER A 50 20.83 6.06 -9.72
CA SER A 50 21.30 6.74 -10.92
C SER A 50 21.12 5.84 -12.15
N GLY A 51 20.53 6.39 -13.22
CA GLY A 51 20.19 5.65 -14.44
C GLY A 51 18.83 4.96 -14.40
N ALA A 52 18.04 5.15 -13.34
CA ALA A 52 16.65 4.73 -13.32
C ALA A 52 15.84 5.42 -14.42
N LYS A 53 14.73 4.79 -14.83
CA LYS A 53 13.81 5.30 -15.86
C LYS A 53 12.40 5.33 -15.30
N GLN A 54 11.66 6.38 -15.61
CA GLN A 54 10.23 6.42 -15.29
C GLN A 54 9.47 5.53 -16.27
N ILE A 55 8.57 4.72 -15.74
CA ILE A 55 7.74 3.80 -16.50
C ILE A 55 6.26 4.07 -16.25
N TYR A 56 5.43 3.57 -17.16
CA TYR A 56 3.99 3.79 -17.09
C TYR A 56 3.37 3.00 -15.94
N VAL A 57 2.45 3.66 -15.24
CA VAL A 57 1.64 3.06 -14.18
C VAL A 57 0.17 3.25 -14.57
N ASP A 58 -0.58 2.15 -14.54
CA ASP A 58 -2.03 2.16 -14.71
C ASP A 58 -2.68 2.17 -13.32
N VAL A 59 -3.43 3.23 -13.03
CA VAL A 59 -4.04 3.47 -11.71
C VAL A 59 -5.55 3.29 -11.81
N THR A 60 -6.08 2.31 -11.09
CA THR A 60 -7.51 1.92 -11.17
C THR A 60 -8.42 2.84 -10.33
N SER A 61 -7.87 3.69 -9.48
CA SER A 61 -8.63 4.67 -8.67
C SER A 61 -7.85 5.96 -8.45
N PRO A 62 -7.64 6.77 -9.51
CA PRO A 62 -6.75 7.94 -9.47
C PRO A 62 -7.22 9.03 -8.49
N ASN A 63 -8.51 9.08 -8.18
CA ASN A 63 -9.03 10.03 -7.18
C ASN A 63 -8.68 9.64 -5.74
N THR A 64 -8.14 8.43 -5.53
CA THR A 64 -7.81 7.88 -4.21
C THR A 64 -6.31 7.66 -4.03
N ILE A 65 -5.60 7.45 -5.13
CA ILE A 65 -4.17 7.19 -5.14
C ILE A 65 -3.55 7.79 -6.39
N ASP A 66 -2.42 8.43 -6.24
CA ASP A 66 -1.52 8.78 -7.33
C ASP A 66 -0.26 7.91 -7.21
N ALA A 67 0.26 7.45 -8.35
CA ALA A 67 1.45 6.60 -8.38
C ALA A 67 2.32 6.89 -9.60
N VAL A 68 3.63 7.01 -9.35
CA VAL A 68 4.67 7.05 -10.38
C VAL A 68 5.64 5.91 -10.12
N ALA A 69 6.09 5.22 -11.16
CA ALA A 69 7.06 4.13 -11.02
C ALA A 69 8.37 4.42 -11.75
N TYR A 70 9.46 3.94 -11.14
CA TYR A 70 10.81 4.02 -11.65
C TYR A 70 11.43 2.63 -11.67
N ILE A 71 11.97 2.21 -12.82
CA ILE A 71 12.78 1.00 -12.91
C ILE A 71 14.26 1.35 -12.81
N ASN A 72 14.93 0.74 -11.86
CA ASN A 72 16.36 0.86 -11.63
C ASN A 72 17.15 0.00 -12.64
N PRO A 73 18.46 0.28 -12.85
CA PRO A 73 19.32 -0.55 -13.70
C PRO A 73 19.45 -2.01 -13.27
N ASP A 74 19.18 -2.33 -12.00
CA ASP A 74 19.17 -3.69 -11.45
C ASP A 74 17.80 -4.38 -11.57
N SER A 75 16.88 -3.80 -12.35
CA SER A 75 15.51 -4.28 -12.55
C SER A 75 14.60 -4.22 -11.32
N SER A 76 15.04 -3.64 -10.20
CA SER A 76 14.13 -3.31 -9.12
C SER A 76 13.24 -2.13 -9.50
N VAL A 77 12.01 -2.10 -8.98
CA VAL A 77 11.04 -1.05 -9.29
C VAL A 77 10.67 -0.31 -8.01
N VAL A 78 10.68 1.02 -8.07
CA VAL A 78 10.26 1.89 -6.98
C VAL A 78 9.00 2.62 -7.40
N PHE A 79 7.92 2.50 -6.63
CA PHE A 79 6.73 3.32 -6.76
C PHE A 79 6.80 4.48 -5.78
N ASP A 80 6.57 5.70 -6.25
CA ASP A 80 6.25 6.87 -5.43
C ASP A 80 4.73 7.01 -5.43
N VAL A 81 4.12 6.81 -4.27
CA VAL A 81 2.67 6.68 -4.09
C VAL A 81 2.19 7.73 -3.12
N THR A 82 1.14 8.43 -3.51
CA THR A 82 0.44 9.41 -2.67
C THR A 82 -1.00 8.96 -2.50
N GLY A 83 -1.46 8.91 -1.26
CA GLY A 83 -2.86 8.65 -0.92
C GLY A 83 -3.68 9.93 -0.91
N HIS A 84 -4.92 9.86 -1.40
CA HIS A 84 -5.89 10.95 -1.40
C HIS A 84 -7.24 10.43 -0.89
N SER A 85 -7.61 10.64 0.37
CA SER A 85 -8.95 10.28 0.83
C SER A 85 -9.88 11.49 0.76
N PRO A 86 -11.10 11.35 0.19
CA PRO A 86 -12.12 12.39 0.28
C PRO A 86 -12.76 12.49 1.68
N SER A 87 -12.42 11.60 2.61
CA SER A 87 -12.85 11.66 4.01
C SER A 87 -11.65 11.57 4.94
N ASP A 88 -11.45 12.60 5.76
CA ASP A 88 -10.24 12.89 6.56
C ASP A 88 -9.84 11.85 7.64
N ALA A 89 -10.45 10.66 7.69
CA ALA A 89 -10.41 9.80 8.87
C ALA A 89 -10.07 8.32 8.65
N GLU A 90 -9.79 7.86 7.44
CA GLU A 90 -9.55 6.42 7.18
C GLU A 90 -8.29 6.15 6.36
N ASP A 91 -7.61 5.06 6.69
CA ASP A 91 -6.48 4.53 5.95
C ASP A 91 -6.92 4.01 4.58
N ILE A 92 -6.04 4.14 3.59
CA ILE A 92 -6.24 3.73 2.21
C ILE A 92 -5.55 2.38 2.00
N ALA A 93 -6.32 1.36 1.62
CA ALA A 93 -5.76 0.09 1.18
C ALA A 93 -5.19 0.24 -0.23
N VAL A 94 -3.89 0.01 -0.38
CA VAL A 94 -3.20 0.13 -1.66
C VAL A 94 -2.69 -1.23 -2.11
N ALA A 95 -3.13 -1.66 -3.28
CA ALA A 95 -2.73 -2.90 -3.93
C ALA A 95 -1.74 -2.62 -5.07
N VAL A 96 -0.56 -3.24 -5.01
CA VAL A 96 0.48 -3.13 -6.04
C VAL A 96 0.63 -4.46 -6.76
N GLN A 97 0.44 -4.42 -8.07
CA GLN A 97 0.68 -5.57 -8.91
C GLN A 97 1.95 -5.37 -9.75
N GLY A 98 2.96 -6.21 -9.50
CA GLY A 98 4.10 -6.34 -10.38
C GLY A 98 3.68 -7.05 -11.67
N GLN A 99 4.08 -6.52 -12.83
CA GLN A 99 3.78 -7.17 -14.10
C GLN A 99 4.89 -8.12 -14.57
N GLN A 100 4.43 -9.18 -15.24
CA GLN A 100 5.27 -10.14 -15.94
C GLN A 100 6.01 -9.46 -17.11
N PRO A 101 7.22 -9.94 -17.47
CA PRO A 101 7.84 -11.19 -17.04
C PRO A 101 8.64 -11.09 -15.74
N LEU A 102 8.75 -9.91 -15.12
CA LEU A 102 9.49 -9.75 -13.87
C LEU A 102 8.69 -10.39 -12.74
N VAL A 103 9.31 -11.38 -12.09
CA VAL A 103 8.79 -11.99 -10.87
C VAL A 103 9.46 -11.25 -9.72
N TYR A 104 8.67 -10.58 -8.91
CA TYR A 104 9.15 -9.91 -7.71
C TYR A 104 8.87 -10.81 -6.51
N SER A 105 9.87 -11.02 -5.68
CA SER A 105 9.80 -11.93 -4.53
C SER A 105 9.27 -11.22 -3.28
N TYR A 106 9.62 -9.95 -3.11
CA TYR A 106 9.23 -9.14 -1.95
C TYR A 106 9.07 -7.67 -2.30
N ALA A 107 8.29 -6.98 -1.47
CA ALA A 107 8.10 -5.55 -1.49
C ALA A 107 8.53 -4.96 -0.14
N ASP A 108 9.40 -3.95 -0.18
CA ASP A 108 9.71 -3.11 0.98
C ASP A 108 8.89 -1.82 0.92
N TYR A 109 8.36 -1.40 2.06
CA TYR A 109 7.56 -0.19 2.22
C TYR A 109 8.33 0.85 3.00
N TYR A 110 8.31 2.07 2.50
CA TYR A 110 8.95 3.21 3.14
C TYR A 110 7.96 4.36 3.24
N LEU A 111 7.84 4.97 4.41
CA LEU A 111 7.06 6.19 4.59
C LEU A 111 7.94 7.39 4.23
N LYS A 112 7.36 8.32 3.48
CA LYS A 112 7.98 9.57 3.08
C LYS A 112 7.29 10.71 3.81
N ASN A 113 8.07 11.52 4.53
CA ASN A 113 7.57 12.68 5.24
C ASN A 113 8.62 13.81 5.21
N SER A 114 8.32 14.93 5.87
CA SER A 114 9.24 16.08 5.95
C SER A 114 10.59 15.78 6.60
N SER A 115 10.69 14.69 7.37
CA SER A 115 11.92 14.23 8.02
C SER A 115 12.73 13.25 7.15
N GLY A 116 12.19 12.82 6.01
CA GLY A 116 12.87 11.96 5.05
C GLY A 116 12.11 10.66 4.75
N ILE A 117 12.87 9.63 4.36
CA ILE A 117 12.36 8.31 3.99
C ILE A 117 12.72 7.34 5.11
N SER A 118 11.74 6.57 5.61
CA SER A 118 11.96 5.58 6.68
C SER A 118 11.29 4.26 6.34
N ARG A 119 11.97 3.15 6.60
CA ARG A 119 11.42 1.81 6.33
C ARG A 119 10.28 1.51 7.31
N ALA A 120 9.11 1.20 6.78
CA ALA A 120 7.90 0.90 7.54
C ALA A 120 7.64 -0.61 7.64
N GLY A 121 8.05 -1.38 6.64
CA GLY A 121 7.87 -2.82 6.67
C GLY A 121 8.30 -3.51 5.38
N SER A 122 7.99 -4.81 5.31
CA SER A 122 8.24 -5.65 4.15
C SER A 122 7.17 -6.74 4.05
N ALA A 123 6.79 -7.11 2.84
CA ALA A 123 5.87 -8.21 2.59
C ALA A 123 6.34 -9.08 1.43
N LEU A 124 6.01 -10.37 1.51
CA LEU A 124 6.16 -11.29 0.38
C LEU A 124 5.09 -10.96 -0.66
N MET A 125 5.47 -11.01 -1.93
CA MET A 125 4.51 -10.86 -3.01
C MET A 125 3.83 -12.20 -3.28
N TYR A 126 2.50 -12.22 -3.27
CA TYR A 126 1.72 -13.41 -3.59
C TYR A 126 1.08 -13.24 -4.97
N ASN A 127 1.41 -14.13 -5.92
CA ASN A 127 0.98 -14.00 -7.32
C ASN A 127 1.29 -12.63 -7.95
N GLY A 128 2.43 -12.02 -7.59
CA GLY A 128 2.83 -10.69 -8.07
C GLY A 128 2.00 -9.54 -7.48
N LEU A 129 1.19 -9.80 -6.46
CA LEU A 129 0.40 -8.79 -5.75
C LEU A 129 0.93 -8.59 -4.34
N VAL A 130 0.89 -7.34 -3.88
CA VAL A 130 1.07 -7.01 -2.47
C VAL A 130 0.10 -5.90 -2.05
N ILE A 131 -0.36 -5.92 -0.80
CA ILE A 131 -1.33 -4.96 -0.28
C ILE A 131 -0.76 -4.34 1.00
N PHE A 132 -0.89 -3.03 1.14
CA PHE A 132 -0.47 -2.30 2.34
C PHE A 132 -1.45 -1.19 2.71
N SER A 133 -1.35 -0.71 3.94
CA SER A 133 -2.10 0.44 4.45
C SER A 133 -1.30 1.71 4.23
N LEU A 134 -1.91 2.73 3.64
CA LEU A 134 -1.36 4.07 3.56
C LEU A 134 -2.26 5.03 4.35
N ALA A 135 -1.68 5.80 5.26
CA ALA A 135 -2.43 6.84 5.96
C ALA A 135 -3.03 7.83 4.94
N ASN A 136 -4.16 8.45 5.29
CA ASN A 136 -4.74 9.50 4.46
C ASN A 136 -3.71 10.64 4.24
N GLU A 137 -3.64 11.14 3.01
CA GLU A 137 -2.64 12.13 2.56
C GLU A 137 -1.19 11.69 2.77
N GLY A 138 -0.97 10.40 3.00
CA GLY A 138 0.34 9.82 3.20
C GLY A 138 1.10 9.67 1.90
N GLU A 139 2.42 9.85 1.97
CA GLU A 139 3.34 9.52 0.89
C GLU A 139 4.16 8.29 1.26
N ALA A 140 4.34 7.38 0.30
CA ALA A 140 5.14 6.18 0.49
C ALA A 140 5.95 5.83 -0.75
N LEU A 141 7.12 5.23 -0.51
CA LEU A 141 7.88 4.54 -1.54
C LEU A 141 7.71 3.03 -1.37
N ILE A 142 7.47 2.33 -2.47
CA ILE A 142 7.37 0.86 -2.48
C ILE A 142 8.44 0.32 -3.40
N HIS A 143 9.35 -0.45 -2.83
CA HIS A 143 10.47 -1.03 -3.56
C HIS A 143 10.19 -2.51 -3.82
N LEU A 144 9.90 -2.85 -5.06
CA LEU A 144 9.77 -4.23 -5.53
C LEU A 144 11.14 -4.76 -5.93
N VAL A 145 11.50 -5.91 -5.38
CA VAL A 145 12.77 -6.56 -5.68
C VAL A 145 12.53 -7.89 -6.40
N PRO A 146 13.19 -8.11 -7.56
CA PRO A 146 13.13 -9.38 -8.29
C PRO A 146 13.50 -10.57 -7.41
#